data_AF-A0A923S317-F1
#
_entry.id   AF-A0A923S317-F1
#
_cell.length_a   1.000
_cell.length_b   1.000
_cell.length_c   1.000
_cell.angle_alpha   90.00
_cell.angle_beta   90.00
_cell.angle_gamma   90.00
#
_symmetry.space_group_name_H-M   'P 1'
#
loop_
_entity.id
_entity.type
_entity.pdbx_description
1 polymer ?
#
loop_
_entity_poly.entity_id
_entity_poly.type
_entity_poly.pdbx_seq_one_letter_code
_entity_poly.pdbx_strand_id
1 'polypeptide(L)'
;MRSTVKLELNAREQNRLANVRRLIKTAGSIKAFAAKVGAALSTVSQYAGPNPRRRITENMARGWEEALGLREGELDAPPPDKVMVAASPATPRRRASDALAAHMVDLSRVASPATRALIEKLVAVGSKNLLPEARALQLFEEMAALER
;
A
#
# COMPACT_ATOMS: atom_id res chain seq x y z
N MET A 1 -11.94 38.31 4.57
CA MET A 1 -12.86 37.15 4.46
C MET A 1 -12.54 36.13 3.35
N ARG A 2 -11.50 36.30 2.50
CA ARG A 2 -11.21 35.36 1.39
C ARG A 2 -10.31 34.15 1.75
N SER A 3 -9.69 34.14 2.93
CA SER A 3 -8.64 33.16 3.29
C SER A 3 -9.17 31.83 3.81
N THR A 4 -10.31 31.82 4.51
CA THR A 4 -10.94 30.61 5.06
C THR A 4 -11.52 29.70 3.98
N VAL A 5 -12.13 30.28 2.95
CA VAL A 5 -12.74 29.53 1.83
C VAL A 5 -11.69 28.72 1.05
N LYS A 6 -10.47 29.25 0.85
CA LYS A 6 -9.38 28.54 0.16
C LYS A 6 -8.87 27.33 0.95
N LEU A 7 -8.84 27.41 2.28
CA LEU A 7 -8.41 26.32 3.14
C LEU A 7 -9.43 25.17 3.12
N GLU A 8 -10.72 25.50 3.17
CA GLU A 8 -11.78 24.49 3.13
C GLU A 8 -11.89 23.78 1.77
N LEU A 9 -11.72 24.53 0.67
CA LEU A 9 -11.66 23.95 -0.68
C LEU A 9 -10.54 22.91 -0.79
N ASN A 10 -9.36 23.21 -0.24
CA ASN A 10 -8.25 22.26 -0.22
C ASN A 10 -8.54 21.02 0.63
N ALA A 11 -9.26 21.16 1.75
CA ALA A 11 -9.63 20.04 2.61
C ALA A 11 -10.64 19.10 1.94
N ARG A 12 -11.67 19.64 1.29
CA ARG A 12 -12.67 18.84 0.56
C ARG A 12 -12.03 18.07 -0.59
N GLU A 13 -11.14 18.73 -1.35
CA GLU A 13 -10.41 18.07 -2.43
C GLU A 13 -9.54 16.91 -1.94
N GLN A 14 -8.87 17.08 -0.80
CA GLN A 14 -8.08 16.03 -0.17
C GLN A 14 -8.94 14.86 0.28
N ASN A 15 -10.09 15.14 0.91
CA ASN A 15 -11.05 14.12 1.33
C ASN A 15 -11.54 13.30 0.13
N ARG A 16 -11.95 13.96 -0.96
CA ARG A 16 -12.38 13.27 -2.20
C ARG A 16 -11.32 12.32 -2.72
N LEU A 17 -10.08 12.79 -2.82
CA LEU A 17 -8.97 11.97 -3.31
C LEU A 17 -8.69 10.77 -2.40
N ALA A 18 -8.72 10.98 -1.08
CA ALA A 18 -8.52 9.91 -0.11
C ALA A 18 -9.65 8.86 -0.19
N ASN A 19 -10.90 9.31 -0.25
CA ASN A 19 -12.07 8.44 -0.36
C ASN A 19 -12.08 7.66 -1.69
N VAL A 20 -11.75 8.30 -2.80
CA VAL A 20 -11.69 7.63 -4.11
C VAL A 20 -10.59 6.56 -4.13
N ARG A 21 -9.40 6.84 -3.56
CA ARG A 21 -8.34 5.83 -3.44
C ARG A 21 -8.76 4.65 -2.58
N ARG A 22 -9.47 4.91 -1.47
CA ARG A 22 -10.06 3.87 -0.62
C ARG A 22 -11.04 3.02 -1.43
N LEU A 23 -11.94 3.66 -2.18
CA LEU A 23 -12.95 2.97 -2.99
C LEU A 23 -12.32 2.14 -4.13
N ILE A 24 -11.28 2.64 -4.77
CA ILE A 24 -10.49 1.89 -5.76
C ILE A 24 -9.86 0.65 -5.12
N LYS A 25 -9.30 0.78 -3.90
CA LYS A 25 -8.73 -0.34 -3.16
C LYS A 25 -9.81 -1.37 -2.80
N THR A 26 -10.99 -0.95 -2.37
CA THR A 26 -12.12 -1.86 -2.07
C THR A 26 -12.68 -2.53 -3.33
N ALA A 27 -12.60 -1.88 -4.49
CA ALA A 27 -13.00 -2.46 -5.77
C ALA A 27 -11.97 -3.48 -6.31
N GLY A 28 -10.81 -3.64 -5.67
CA GLY A 28 -9.75 -4.58 -6.04
C GLY A 28 -8.88 -4.14 -7.21
N SER A 29 -9.40 -3.33 -8.14
CA SER A 29 -8.59 -2.76 -9.23
C SER A 29 -9.15 -1.44 -9.75
N ILE A 30 -8.26 -0.63 -10.36
CA ILE A 30 -8.64 0.61 -11.06
C ILE A 30 -9.63 0.30 -12.20
N LYS A 31 -9.45 -0.81 -12.90
CA LYS A 31 -10.34 -1.25 -13.99
C LYS A 31 -11.75 -1.57 -13.49
N ALA A 32 -11.86 -2.30 -12.37
CA ALA A 32 -13.14 -2.62 -11.76
C ALA A 32 -13.86 -1.36 -11.27
N PHE A 33 -13.13 -0.43 -10.63
CA PHE A 33 -13.69 0.85 -10.24
C PHE A 33 -14.19 1.65 -11.46
N ALA A 34 -13.36 1.80 -12.49
CA ALA A 34 -13.69 2.53 -13.71
C ALA A 34 -14.94 1.98 -14.41
N ALA A 35 -15.08 0.65 -14.48
CA ALA A 35 -16.26 -0.01 -15.02
C ALA A 35 -17.51 0.30 -14.17
N LYS A 36 -17.38 0.30 -12.84
CA LYS A 36 -18.50 0.57 -11.92
C LYS A 36 -18.99 2.01 -12.00
N VAL A 37 -18.10 2.98 -12.15
CA VAL A 37 -18.45 4.40 -12.24
C VAL A 37 -18.68 4.92 -13.67
N GLY A 38 -18.61 4.04 -14.69
CA GLY A 38 -18.77 4.43 -16.08
C GLY A 38 -17.70 5.41 -16.60
N ALA A 39 -16.48 5.37 -16.04
CA ALA A 39 -15.39 6.27 -16.41
C ALA A 39 -14.30 5.57 -17.22
N ALA A 40 -13.58 6.34 -18.05
CA ALA A 40 -12.41 5.82 -18.75
C ALA A 40 -11.29 5.44 -17.77
N LEU A 41 -10.61 4.32 -18.02
CA LEU A 41 -9.50 3.85 -17.18
C LEU A 41 -8.37 4.88 -17.06
N SER A 42 -8.05 5.57 -18.16
CA SER A 42 -7.05 6.65 -18.22
C SER A 42 -7.43 7.88 -17.39
N THR A 43 -8.72 8.09 -17.14
CA THR A 43 -9.21 9.14 -16.25
C THR A 43 -9.03 8.71 -14.81
N VAL A 44 -9.46 7.50 -14.43
CA VAL A 44 -9.36 7.00 -13.05
C VAL A 44 -7.89 6.88 -12.60
N SER A 45 -6.99 6.47 -13.49
CA SER A 45 -5.56 6.32 -13.18
C SER A 45 -4.89 7.65 -12.76
N GLN A 46 -5.42 8.79 -13.19
CA GLN A 46 -4.90 10.12 -12.82
C GLN A 46 -5.17 10.50 -11.36
N TYR A 47 -6.08 9.79 -10.68
CA TYR A 47 -6.43 10.01 -9.28
C TYR A 47 -5.92 8.91 -8.34
N ALA A 48 -5.70 7.70 -8.88
CA ALA A 48 -5.26 6.53 -8.11
C ALA A 48 -3.82 6.67 -7.56
N GLY A 49 -2.95 7.39 -8.27
CA GLY A 49 -1.55 7.57 -7.88
C GLY A 49 -1.36 8.53 -6.69
N PRO A 50 -0.20 8.49 -5.99
CA PRO A 50 0.09 9.31 -4.81
C PRO A 50 0.06 10.82 -5.12
N ASN A 51 0.46 11.20 -6.33
CA ASN A 51 0.41 12.57 -6.85
C ASN A 51 -0.63 12.66 -7.96
N PRO A 52 -1.88 13.08 -7.65
CA PRO A 52 -2.93 13.16 -8.64
C PRO A 52 -2.66 14.31 -9.60
N ARG A 53 -2.84 14.08 -10.90
CA ARG A 53 -2.63 15.12 -11.94
C ARG A 53 -3.85 16.02 -12.10
N ARG A 54 -4.99 15.63 -11.53
CA ARG A 54 -6.27 16.31 -11.66
C ARG A 54 -7.01 16.39 -10.33
N ARG A 55 -7.86 17.41 -10.22
CA ARG A 55 -8.81 17.59 -9.12
C ARG A 55 -10.13 16.87 -9.45
N ILE A 56 -10.80 16.37 -8.42
CA ILE A 56 -12.14 15.80 -8.54
C ILE A 56 -13.15 16.93 -8.36
N THR A 57 -13.81 17.31 -9.45
CA THR A 57 -14.83 18.35 -9.45
C THR A 57 -16.09 17.90 -8.71
N GLU A 58 -16.93 18.84 -8.32
CA GLU A 58 -18.23 18.55 -7.67
C GLU A 58 -19.05 17.57 -8.50
N ASN A 59 -19.28 17.87 -9.79
CA ASN A 59 -20.07 17.05 -10.69
C ASN A 59 -19.51 15.62 -10.81
N MET A 60 -18.19 15.48 -10.79
CA MET A 60 -17.53 14.18 -10.86
C MET A 60 -17.72 13.39 -9.57
N ALA A 61 -17.58 14.06 -8.40
CA ALA A 61 -17.83 13.43 -7.12
C ALA A 61 -19.28 12.94 -7.01
N ARG A 62 -20.26 13.79 -7.37
CA ARG A 62 -21.69 13.44 -7.33
C ARG A 62 -22.02 12.29 -8.28
N GLY A 63 -21.51 12.32 -9.52
CA GLY A 63 -21.72 11.23 -10.47
C GLY A 63 -21.10 9.90 -10.00
N TRP A 64 -19.96 9.94 -9.31
CA TRP A 64 -19.37 8.73 -8.73
C TRP A 64 -20.12 8.23 -7.50
N GLU A 65 -20.61 9.12 -6.65
CA GLU A 65 -21.47 8.75 -5.51
C GLU A 65 -22.73 8.04 -5.98
N GLU A 66 -23.42 8.61 -6.98
CA GLU A 66 -24.61 8.03 -7.60
C GLU A 66 -24.31 6.65 -8.20
N ALA A 67 -23.26 6.53 -9.01
CA ALA A 67 -22.88 5.26 -9.64
C ALA A 67 -22.47 4.18 -8.62
N LEU A 68 -22.00 4.58 -7.44
CA LEU A 68 -21.60 3.67 -6.37
C LEU A 68 -22.73 3.39 -5.36
N GLY A 69 -23.87 4.07 -5.47
CA GLY A 69 -24.97 4.01 -4.50
C GLY A 69 -24.60 4.60 -3.14
N LEU A 70 -23.67 5.54 -3.11
CA LEU A 70 -23.24 6.25 -1.89
C LEU A 70 -24.17 7.41 -1.59
N ARG A 71 -24.15 7.87 -0.34
CA ARG A 71 -24.88 9.09 0.02
C ARG A 71 -24.20 10.30 -0.59
N GLU A 72 -25.00 11.29 -0.97
CA GLU A 72 -24.46 12.58 -1.41
C GLU A 72 -23.56 13.20 -0.33
N GLY A 73 -22.36 13.63 -0.73
CA GLY A 73 -21.38 14.24 0.16
C GLY A 73 -20.45 13.25 0.87
N GLU A 74 -20.61 11.95 0.62
CA GLU A 74 -19.78 10.94 1.25
C GLU A 74 -18.31 10.97 0.78
N LEU A 75 -18.04 11.42 -0.46
CA LEU A 75 -16.67 11.68 -0.91
C LEU A 75 -16.07 12.94 -0.29
N ASP A 76 -16.90 13.90 0.12
CA ASP A 76 -16.48 15.14 0.80
C ASP A 76 -16.19 14.94 2.28
N ALA A 77 -16.82 13.93 2.88
CA ALA A 77 -16.65 13.61 4.28
C ALA A 77 -15.19 13.24 4.59
N PRO A 78 -14.70 13.59 5.79
CA PRO A 78 -13.39 13.13 6.23
C PRO A 78 -13.34 11.61 6.13
N PRO A 79 -12.30 11.02 5.50
CA PRO A 79 -12.22 9.58 5.31
C PRO A 79 -12.29 8.87 6.67
N PRO A 80 -13.10 7.79 6.80
CA PRO A 80 -13.22 7.04 8.05
C PRO A 80 -11.85 6.43 8.38
N ASP A 81 -11.28 6.96 9.46
CA ASP A 81 -9.96 6.72 10.02
C ASP A 81 -8.71 6.96 9.16
N LYS A 82 -7.93 7.89 9.72
CA LYS A 82 -6.52 8.20 9.48
C LYS A 82 -5.69 6.96 9.10
N VAL A 83 -5.30 6.90 7.83
CA VAL A 83 -3.86 6.92 7.58
C VAL A 83 -3.54 8.37 7.28
N MET A 84 -3.06 9.09 8.30
CA MET A 84 -2.25 10.27 8.07
C MET A 84 -1.10 9.80 7.19
N VAL A 85 -1.24 9.97 5.87
CA VAL A 85 -0.07 10.10 5.01
C VAL A 85 0.49 11.45 5.40
N ALA A 86 1.24 11.47 6.50
CA ALA A 86 2.26 12.47 6.69
C ALA A 86 2.96 12.54 5.34
N ALA A 87 2.99 13.74 4.74
CA ALA A 87 3.84 13.98 3.60
C ALA A 87 5.20 13.39 3.95
N SER A 88 5.57 12.28 3.31
CA SER A 88 6.87 11.65 3.54
C SER A 88 7.88 12.76 3.33
N PRO A 89 8.63 13.21 4.36
CA PRO A 89 9.81 14.00 4.07
C PRO A 89 10.63 13.12 3.14
N ALA A 90 10.99 13.65 1.98
CA ALA A 90 11.74 12.94 0.94
C ALA A 90 12.82 12.10 1.61
N THR A 91 12.54 10.80 1.78
CA THR A 91 13.48 9.91 2.44
C THR A 91 14.49 9.59 1.35
N PRO A 92 15.78 9.89 1.56
CA PRO A 92 16.79 9.45 0.60
C PRO A 92 16.65 7.94 0.49
N ARG A 93 16.74 7.40 -0.73
CA ARG A 93 16.70 5.95 -1.00
C ARG A 93 17.79 5.24 -0.19
N ARG A 94 17.52 4.95 1.09
CA ARG A 94 18.26 3.99 1.89
C ARG A 94 17.64 2.64 1.62
N ARG A 95 18.51 1.72 1.20
CA ARG A 95 18.18 0.39 0.69
C ARG A 95 17.32 -0.35 1.71
N ALA A 96 16.33 -1.09 1.21
CA ALA A 96 15.41 -1.93 1.98
C ALA A 96 16.10 -3.03 2.83
N SER A 97 17.44 -3.11 2.82
CA SER A 97 18.25 -4.04 3.60
C SER A 97 18.35 -3.68 5.09
N ASP A 98 18.28 -2.40 5.45
CA ASP A 98 18.69 -1.99 6.81
C ASP A 98 17.55 -2.04 7.83
N ALA A 99 16.29 -2.00 7.37
CA ALA A 99 15.11 -2.01 8.25
C ALA A 99 14.74 -3.41 8.77
N LEU A 100 15.09 -4.48 8.03
CA LEU A 100 14.80 -5.85 8.44
C LEU A 100 15.67 -6.29 9.63
N ALA A 101 16.91 -5.80 9.70
CA ALA A 101 17.85 -6.11 10.77
C ALA A 101 17.41 -5.55 12.13
N ALA A 102 16.79 -4.35 12.15
CA ALA A 102 16.34 -3.72 13.39
C ALA A 102 15.16 -4.46 14.04
N HIS A 103 14.27 -5.08 13.25
CA HIS A 103 13.11 -5.80 13.79
C HIS A 103 13.43 -7.22 14.27
N MET A 104 14.49 -7.85 13.75
CA MET A 104 14.92 -9.18 14.21
C MET A 104 15.71 -9.14 15.54
N VAL A 105 16.25 -7.98 15.94
CA VAL A 105 16.95 -7.83 17.23
C VAL A 105 15.96 -7.91 18.41
N ASP A 106 14.71 -7.47 18.23
CA ASP A 106 13.71 -7.46 19.31
C ASP A 106 13.15 -8.86 19.65
N LEU A 107 13.05 -9.75 18.65
CA LEU A 107 12.65 -11.15 18.89
C LEU A 107 13.71 -11.98 19.61
N SER A 108 14.98 -11.56 19.57
CA SER A 108 16.08 -12.27 20.25
C SER A 108 16.11 -12.08 21.77
N ARG A 109 15.34 -11.12 22.30
CA ARG A 109 15.29 -10.82 23.74
C ARG A 109 14.25 -11.66 24.51
N VAL A 110 13.31 -12.27 23.81
CA VAL A 110 12.19 -13.04 24.40
C VAL A 110 12.29 -14.55 24.10
N ALA A 111 13.22 -14.97 23.24
CA ALA A 111 13.37 -16.36 22.84
C ALA A 111 14.35 -17.13 23.73
N SER A 112 14.03 -18.41 24.02
CA SER A 112 14.89 -19.29 24.82
C SER A 112 16.30 -19.43 24.21
N PRO A 113 17.33 -19.80 24.99
CA PRO A 113 18.69 -19.99 24.49
C PRO A 113 18.78 -20.93 23.28
N ALA A 114 17.90 -21.94 23.21
CA ALA A 114 17.84 -22.90 22.11
C ALA A 114 17.33 -22.25 20.80
N THR A 115 16.37 -21.34 20.90
CA THR A 115 15.78 -20.63 19.76
C THR A 115 16.77 -19.61 19.19
N ARG A 116 17.57 -18.97 20.05
CA ARG A 116 18.59 -18.00 19.66
C ARG A 116 19.71 -18.62 18.83
N ALA A 117 20.19 -19.80 19.21
CA ALA A 117 21.22 -20.53 18.46
C ALA A 117 20.74 -20.94 17.05
N LEU A 118 19.45 -21.19 16.88
CA LEU A 118 18.84 -21.57 15.61
C LEU A 118 18.68 -20.37 14.68
N ILE A 119 18.29 -19.21 15.22
CA ILE A 119 18.20 -17.93 14.50
C ILE A 119 19.59 -17.46 14.05
N GLU A 120 20.62 -17.54 14.90
CA GLU A 120 21.99 -17.16 14.54
C GLU A 120 22.56 -18.04 13.41
N LYS A 121 22.27 -19.35 13.40
CA LYS A 121 22.63 -20.23 12.29
C LYS A 121 21.90 -19.89 11.00
N LEU A 122 20.61 -19.57 11.05
CA LEU A 122 19.83 -19.18 9.87
C LEU A 122 20.33 -17.86 9.26
N VAL A 123 20.70 -16.88 10.08
CA VAL A 123 21.26 -15.61 9.61
C VAL A 123 22.65 -15.82 9.00
N ALA A 124 23.49 -16.68 9.57
CA ALA A 124 24.81 -17.01 9.01
C ALA A 124 24.72 -17.73 7.65
N VAL A 125 23.69 -18.54 7.44
CA VAL A 125 23.42 -19.22 6.15
C VAL A 125 22.84 -18.23 5.13
N GLY A 126 21.92 -17.35 5.54
CA GLY A 126 21.26 -16.37 4.66
C GLY A 126 22.18 -15.30 4.08
N SER A 127 23.27 -14.93 4.76
CA SER A 127 24.21 -13.91 4.25
C SER A 127 25.32 -14.45 3.34
N LYS A 128 25.53 -15.77 3.27
CA LYS A 128 26.63 -16.35 2.46
C LYS A 128 26.20 -17.16 1.25
N ASN A 129 24.92 -17.53 1.14
CA ASN A 129 24.42 -18.41 0.08
C ASN A 129 23.21 -17.79 -0.63
N LEU A 130 23.48 -16.84 -1.53
CA LEU A 130 22.68 -16.77 -2.77
C LEU A 130 22.99 -18.06 -3.54
N LEU A 131 22.30 -19.15 -3.21
CA LEU A 131 22.39 -20.37 -4.01
C LEU A 131 21.87 -20.00 -5.40
N PRO A 132 22.68 -20.17 -6.47
CA PRO A 132 22.18 -20.00 -7.83
C PRO A 132 21.01 -20.96 -8.01
N GLU A 133 19.91 -20.50 -8.63
CA GLU A 133 18.60 -21.18 -8.73
C GLU A 133 18.68 -22.68 -9.05
N ALA A 134 19.73 -23.10 -9.77
CA ALA A 134 20.06 -24.49 -10.08
C ALA A 134 20.16 -25.41 -8.84
N ARG A 135 20.65 -24.91 -7.69
CA ARG A 135 20.85 -25.74 -6.49
C ARG A 135 19.61 -25.87 -5.61
N ALA A 136 18.63 -24.96 -5.76
CA ALA A 136 17.34 -25.07 -5.09
C ALA A 136 16.45 -26.15 -5.74
N LEU A 137 16.53 -26.31 -7.06
CA LEU A 137 15.83 -27.37 -7.79
C LEU A 137 16.37 -28.77 -7.46
N GLN A 138 17.70 -28.90 -7.34
CA GLN A 138 18.33 -30.19 -7.02
C GLN A 138 17.98 -30.70 -5.62
N LEU A 139 17.88 -29.80 -4.63
CA LEU A 139 17.43 -30.15 -3.28
C LEU A 139 15.94 -30.52 -3.23
N PHE A 140 15.11 -29.96 -4.11
CA PHE A 140 13.71 -30.34 -4.21
C PHE A 140 13.53 -31.75 -4.79
N GLU A 141 14.35 -32.14 -5.77
CA GLU A 141 14.36 -33.51 -6.30
C GLU A 141 14.91 -34.53 -5.29
N GLU A 142 15.97 -34.19 -4.55
CA GLU A 142 16.52 -35.07 -3.51
C GLU A 142 15.54 -35.28 -2.34
N MET A 143 14.80 -34.24 -1.94
CA MET A 143 13.76 -34.34 -0.91
C MET A 143 12.56 -35.19 -1.38
N ALA A 144 12.16 -35.07 -2.65
CA ALA A 144 11.07 -35.87 -3.21
C ALA A 144 11.43 -37.36 -3.37
N ALA A 145 12.73 -37.69 -3.49
CA ALA A 145 13.22 -39.06 -3.57
C ALA A 145 13.29 -39.77 -2.20
N LEU A 146 13.29 -39.01 -1.10
CA LEU A 146 13.33 -39.53 0.28
C LEU A 146 11.94 -39.86 0.86
N GLU A 147 10.85 -39.48 0.17
CA GLU A 147 9.46 -39.79 0.56
C GLU A 147 8.84 -40.96 -0.23
N ARG A 148 9.67 -41.83 -0.85
CA ARG A 148 9.26 -43.13 -1.40
C ARG A 148 9.98 -44.27 -0.68
#